data_AF-A0A920H1S8-F1
#
_entry.id   AF-A0A920H1S8-F1
#
_cell.length_a   1.000
_cell.length_b   1.000
_cell.length_c   1.000
_cell.angle_alpha   90.00
_cell.angle_beta   90.00
_cell.angle_gamma   90.00
#
_symmetry.space_group_name_H-M   'P 1'
#
loop_
_entity.id
_entity.type
_entity.pdbx_description
1 polymer ?
#
loop_
_entity_poly.entity_id
_entity_poly.type
_entity_poly.pdbx_seq_one_letter_code
_entity_poly.pdbx_strand_id
1 'polypeptide(L)'
;MNIFIAALSIFLFRLFDQTLGTLRLLYVNKGKPGLGAILGFVESAIWVVAISRVIQDLNDPLLIFGYALGFAAGTIVGSYIESSIAIGDVVVRIFTSKTDESVKLSNELRKNGFGVTVINGEGMQGEVAIAWCVTPRKKLKKVIKDC
;
A
#
# COMPACT_ATOMS: atom_id res chain seq x y z
N MET A 1 -5.33 -38.05 3.73
CA MET A 1 -4.63 -37.06 2.88
C MET A 1 -3.23 -36.91 3.44
N ASN A 2 -2.16 -36.96 2.63
CA ASN A 2 -0.80 -36.82 3.18
C ASN A 2 -0.72 -35.52 3.98
N ILE A 3 -0.22 -35.59 5.21
CA ILE A 3 -0.23 -34.46 6.14
C ILE A 3 0.46 -33.22 5.59
N PHE A 4 1.51 -33.42 4.78
CA PHE A 4 2.20 -32.36 4.05
C PHE A 4 1.29 -31.63 3.04
N ILE A 5 0.41 -32.35 2.35
CA ILE A 5 -0.53 -31.76 1.39
C ILE A 5 -1.60 -30.94 2.14
N ALA A 6 -2.07 -31.44 3.28
CA ALA A 6 -3.00 -30.72 4.15
C ALA A 6 -2.36 -29.43 4.69
N ALA A 7 -1.14 -29.52 5.25
CA ALA A 7 -0.38 -28.37 5.74
C ALA A 7 -0.12 -27.32 4.65
N LEU A 8 0.30 -27.75 3.46
CA LEU A 8 0.52 -26.85 2.32
C LEU A 8 -0.77 -26.17 1.85
N SER A 9 -1.89 -26.91 1.85
CA SER A 9 -3.19 -26.35 1.49
C SER A 9 -3.63 -25.27 2.47
N ILE A 10 -3.50 -25.53 3.79
CA ILE A 10 -3.81 -24.57 4.84
C ILE A 10 -2.91 -23.33 4.72
N PHE A 11 -1.62 -23.52 4.47
CA PHE A 11 -0.68 -22.44 4.21
C PHE A 11 -1.15 -21.55 3.06
N LEU A 12 -1.52 -22.13 1.91
CA LEU A 12 -1.97 -21.37 0.75
C LEU A 12 -3.28 -20.62 1.04
N PHE A 13 -4.27 -21.28 1.64
CA PHE A 13 -5.52 -20.59 1.99
C PHE A 13 -5.28 -19.43 2.94
N ARG A 14 -4.45 -19.60 3.97
CA ARG A 14 -4.17 -18.53 4.93
C ARG A 14 -3.32 -17.41 4.32
N LEU A 15 -2.43 -17.72 3.38
CA LEU A 15 -1.69 -16.72 2.61
C LEU A 15 -2.64 -15.84 1.80
N PHE A 16 -3.56 -16.45 1.04
CA PHE A 16 -4.55 -15.70 0.25
C PHE A 16 -5.51 -14.89 1.12
N ASP A 17 -6.04 -15.51 2.17
CA ASP A 17 -6.92 -14.87 3.16
C ASP A 17 -6.29 -13.60 3.74
N GLN A 18 -5.06 -13.72 4.26
CA GLN A 18 -4.36 -12.58 4.86
C GLN A 18 -4.02 -11.51 3.83
N THR A 19 -3.67 -11.90 2.60
CA THR A 19 -3.40 -10.96 1.50
C THR A 19 -4.66 -10.17 1.12
N LEU A 20 -5.82 -10.84 1.03
CA LEU A 20 -7.11 -10.21 0.77
C LEU A 20 -7.53 -9.27 1.92
N GLY A 21 -7.27 -9.66 3.16
CA GLY A 21 -7.53 -8.82 4.33
C GLY A 21 -6.77 -7.49 4.29
N THR A 22 -5.50 -7.50 3.87
CA THR A 22 -4.71 -6.27 3.65
C THR A 22 -5.33 -5.41 2.56
N LEU A 23 -5.73 -6.01 1.43
CA LEU A 23 -6.35 -5.28 0.32
C LEU A 23 -7.72 -4.69 0.71
N ARG A 24 -8.53 -5.42 1.47
CA ARG A 24 -9.79 -4.92 2.02
C ARG A 24 -9.54 -3.66 2.84
N LEU A 25 -8.62 -3.73 3.80
CA LEU A 25 -8.29 -2.59 4.66
C LEU A 25 -7.82 -1.38 3.83
N LEU A 26 -6.98 -1.62 2.82
CA LEU A 26 -6.55 -0.60 1.87
C LEU A 26 -7.76 0.08 1.18
N TYR A 27 -8.67 -0.69 0.57
CA TYR A 27 -9.80 -0.10 -0.15
C TYR A 27 -10.79 0.62 0.77
N VAL A 28 -11.03 0.10 1.99
CA VAL A 28 -11.88 0.76 2.99
C VAL A 28 -11.27 2.10 3.42
N ASN A 29 -9.98 2.11 3.76
CA ASN A 29 -9.26 3.33 4.15
C ASN A 29 -9.18 4.38 3.02
N LYS A 30 -9.36 3.96 1.76
CA LYS A 30 -9.40 4.83 0.59
C LYS A 30 -10.82 5.26 0.19
N GLY A 31 -11.81 5.07 1.07
CA GLY A 31 -13.18 5.50 0.82
C GLY A 31 -13.91 4.68 -0.24
N LYS A 32 -13.46 3.45 -0.54
CA LYS A 32 -14.11 2.50 -1.46
C LYS A 32 -14.68 1.28 -0.70
N PRO A 33 -15.67 1.47 0.19
CA PRO A 33 -16.18 0.39 1.04
C PRO A 33 -16.86 -0.73 0.25
N GLY A 34 -17.45 -0.45 -0.93
CA GLY A 34 -18.07 -1.49 -1.77
C GLY A 34 -17.09 -2.57 -2.24
N LEU A 35 -15.89 -2.16 -2.68
CA LEU A 35 -14.82 -3.11 -3.01
C LEU A 35 -14.32 -3.85 -1.77
N GLY A 36 -14.22 -3.14 -0.63
CA GLY A 36 -13.90 -3.75 0.65
C GLY A 36 -14.89 -4.84 1.06
N ALA A 37 -16.20 -4.62 0.86
CA ALA A 37 -17.24 -5.59 1.19
C ALA A 37 -17.15 -6.86 0.33
N ILE A 38 -16.91 -6.73 -0.99
CA ILE A 38 -16.72 -7.88 -1.88
C ILE A 38 -15.50 -8.69 -1.48
N LEU A 39 -14.37 -8.03 -1.20
CA LEU A 39 -13.16 -8.70 -0.75
C LEU A 39 -13.37 -9.40 0.60
N GLY A 40 -14.02 -8.73 1.56
CA GLY A 40 -14.34 -9.29 2.87
C GLY A 40 -15.28 -10.48 2.81
N PHE A 41 -16.22 -10.51 1.86
CA PHE A 41 -17.08 -11.67 1.62
C PHE A 41 -16.27 -12.88 1.15
N VAL A 42 -15.38 -12.70 0.18
CA VAL A 42 -14.51 -13.77 -0.33
C VAL A 42 -13.52 -14.24 0.74
N GLU A 43 -12.89 -13.30 1.46
CA GLU A 43 -12.01 -13.57 2.61
C GLU A 43 -12.73 -14.43 3.66
N SER A 44 -13.94 -14.04 4.08
CA SER A 44 -14.72 -14.79 5.08
C SER A 44 -15.00 -16.23 4.64
N ALA A 45 -15.29 -16.47 3.36
CA ALA A 45 -15.50 -17.81 2.83
C ALA A 45 -14.21 -18.66 2.87
N ILE A 46 -13.07 -18.07 2.52
CA ILE A 46 -11.76 -18.74 2.59
C ILE A 46 -11.42 -19.06 4.05
N TRP A 47 -11.64 -18.11 4.96
CA TRP A 47 -11.35 -18.27 6.38
C TRP A 47 -12.10 -19.46 6.98
N VAL A 48 -13.40 -19.60 6.69
CA VAL A 48 -14.23 -20.72 7.18
C VAL A 48 -13.66 -22.06 6.67
N VAL A 49 -13.30 -22.15 5.38
CA VAL A 49 -12.73 -23.39 4.82
C VAL A 49 -11.36 -23.71 5.44
N ALA A 50 -10.51 -22.70 5.65
CA ALA A 50 -9.19 -22.88 6.23
C ALA A 50 -9.27 -23.34 7.70
N ILE A 51 -10.11 -22.68 8.51
CA ILE A 51 -10.22 -22.99 9.93
C ILE A 51 -10.87 -24.35 10.17
N SER A 52 -11.88 -24.74 9.38
CA SER A 52 -12.49 -26.06 9.48
C SER A 52 -11.48 -27.19 9.26
N ARG A 53 -10.50 -27.00 8.38
CA ARG A 53 -9.43 -27.98 8.15
C ARG A 53 -8.43 -28.07 9.29
N VAL A 54 -8.10 -26.94 9.91
CA VAL A 54 -7.22 -26.93 11.10
C VAL A 54 -7.92 -27.63 12.27
N ILE A 55 -9.21 -27.33 12.48
CA ILE A 55 -9.99 -27.86 13.61
C ILE A 55 -10.14 -29.38 13.54
N GLN A 56 -10.26 -29.96 12.35
CA GLN A 56 -10.41 -31.40 12.16
C GLN A 56 -9.20 -32.22 12.67
N ASP A 57 -7.99 -31.64 12.65
CA ASP A 57 -6.74 -32.32 13.01
C ASP A 57 -5.88 -31.44 13.95
N LEU A 58 -6.45 -30.99 15.08
CA LEU A 58 -5.76 -30.09 16.03
C LEU A 58 -4.50 -30.68 16.68
N ASN A 59 -4.38 -32.01 16.68
CA ASN A 59 -3.29 -32.71 17.37
C ASN A 59 -1.97 -32.72 16.60
N ASP A 60 -1.96 -32.21 15.37
CA ASP A 60 -0.78 -32.24 14.52
C ASP A 60 -0.08 -30.87 14.44
N PRO A 61 1.11 -30.72 15.06
CA PRO A 61 1.83 -29.45 15.09
C PRO A 61 2.12 -28.89 13.69
N LEU A 62 2.30 -29.78 12.69
CA LEU A 62 2.57 -29.38 11.31
C LEU A 62 1.45 -28.54 10.69
N LEU A 63 0.19 -28.81 11.02
CA LEU A 63 -0.95 -28.05 10.50
C LEU A 63 -1.01 -26.65 11.12
N ILE A 64 -0.70 -26.55 12.42
CA ILE A 64 -0.58 -25.29 13.15
C ILE A 64 0.57 -24.46 12.57
N PHE A 65 1.72 -25.09 12.31
CA PHE A 65 2.86 -24.44 11.64
C PHE A 65 2.50 -23.94 10.24
N GLY A 66 1.82 -24.75 9.42
CA GLY A 66 1.35 -24.34 8.09
C GLY A 66 0.41 -23.13 8.16
N TYR A 67 -0.50 -23.10 9.12
CA TYR A 67 -1.40 -21.96 9.35
C TYR A 67 -0.63 -20.69 9.77
N ALA A 68 0.26 -20.79 10.75
CA ALA A 68 1.04 -19.65 11.23
C ALA A 68 1.99 -19.09 10.16
N LEU A 69 2.65 -19.96 9.40
CA LEU A 69 3.51 -19.57 8.28
C LEU A 69 2.71 -18.93 7.15
N GLY A 70 1.53 -19.46 6.83
CA GLY A 70 0.65 -18.89 5.80
C GLY A 70 0.22 -17.47 6.17
N PHE A 71 -0.09 -17.23 7.44
CA PHE A 71 -0.41 -15.89 7.94
C PHE A 71 0.77 -14.92 7.85
N ALA A 72 1.96 -15.35 8.28
CA ALA A 72 3.16 -14.53 8.20
C ALA A 72 3.53 -14.18 6.74
N ALA A 73 3.53 -15.18 5.86
CA ALA A 73 3.80 -15.00 4.43
C ALA A 73 2.75 -14.11 3.76
N GLY A 74 1.47 -14.33 4.03
CA GLY A 74 0.38 -13.51 3.51
C GLY A 74 0.45 -12.05 3.95
N THR A 75 0.93 -11.79 5.18
CA THR A 75 1.14 -10.41 5.67
C THR A 75 2.24 -9.71 4.88
N ILE A 76 3.35 -10.40 4.62
CA ILE A 76 4.47 -9.86 3.83
C ILE A 76 4.00 -9.60 2.38
N VAL A 77 3.33 -10.58 1.76
CA VAL A 77 2.81 -10.45 0.39
C VAL A 77 1.78 -9.33 0.30
N GLY A 78 0.82 -9.27 1.23
CA GLY A 78 -0.18 -8.20 1.31
C GLY A 78 0.46 -6.82 1.39
N SER A 79 1.50 -6.65 2.22
CA SER A 79 2.26 -5.39 2.34
C SER A 79 2.96 -5.02 1.03
N TYR A 80 3.55 -5.98 0.32
CA TYR A 80 4.14 -5.72 -1.00
C TYR A 80 3.10 -5.32 -2.05
N ILE A 81 1.92 -5.95 -2.05
CA ILE A 81 0.86 -5.58 -2.98
C ILE A 81 0.31 -4.19 -2.63
N GLU A 82 0.06 -3.91 -1.35
CA GLU A 82 -0.38 -2.58 -0.90
C GLU A 82 0.60 -1.47 -1.33
N SER A 83 1.90 -1.69 -1.10
CA SER A 83 2.94 -0.72 -1.47
C SER A 83 3.06 -0.54 -2.99
N SER A 84 2.88 -1.60 -3.78
CA SER A 84 2.84 -1.55 -5.25
C SER A 84 1.61 -0.82 -5.79
N ILE A 85 0.46 -1.04 -5.15
CA ILE A 85 -0.80 -0.39 -5.50
C ILE A 85 -0.69 1.13 -5.35
N ALA A 86 0.13 1.65 -4.40
CA ALA A 86 0.50 3.05 -4.25
C ALA A 86 -0.68 4.03 -4.47
N ILE A 87 -1.86 3.66 -3.96
CA ILE A 87 -3.08 4.45 -4.11
C ILE A 87 -3.04 5.64 -3.15
N GLY A 88 -3.40 6.81 -3.66
CA GLY A 88 -3.50 8.06 -2.92
C GLY A 88 -2.51 9.12 -3.40
N ASP A 89 -2.73 10.33 -2.93
CA ASP A 89 -1.91 11.49 -3.25
C ASP A 89 -0.91 11.78 -2.13
N VAL A 90 0.26 12.27 -2.54
CA VAL A 90 1.30 12.77 -1.65
C VAL A 90 1.53 14.24 -1.94
N VAL A 91 1.82 15.01 -0.90
CA VAL A 91 2.21 16.41 -1.02
C VAL A 91 3.74 16.48 -0.96
N VAL A 92 4.36 16.83 -2.08
CA VAL A 92 5.79 17.12 -2.16
C VAL A 92 5.97 18.61 -1.90
N ARG A 93 6.81 18.94 -0.91
CA ARG A 93 7.16 20.32 -0.57
C ARG A 93 8.62 20.54 -0.93
N ILE A 94 8.86 21.40 -1.91
CA ILE A 94 10.20 21.75 -2.37
C ILE A 94 10.51 23.14 -1.85
N PHE A 95 11.60 23.26 -1.09
CA PHE A 95 12.08 24.53 -0.55
C PHE A 95 13.25 24.99 -1.40
N THR A 96 13.16 26.19 -1.95
CA THR A 96 14.23 26.79 -2.75
C THR A 96 14.31 28.28 -2.44
N SER A 97 15.49 28.87 -2.65
CA SER A 97 15.64 30.33 -2.59
C SER A 97 14.77 30.97 -3.67
N LYS A 98 14.23 32.16 -3.39
CA LYS A 98 13.36 32.87 -4.33
C LYS A 98 14.18 33.47 -5.47
N THR A 99 14.50 32.64 -6.46
CA THR A 99 15.26 32.98 -7.67
C THR A 99 14.48 32.62 -8.93
N ASP A 100 14.94 33.05 -10.12
CA ASP A 100 14.32 32.67 -11.41
C ASP A 100 14.28 31.14 -11.63
N GLU A 101 15.19 30.40 -11.02
CA GLU A 101 15.20 28.93 -11.07
C GLU A 101 14.00 28.32 -10.34
N SER A 102 13.57 28.90 -9.23
CA SER A 102 12.36 28.46 -8.50
C SER A 102 11.09 28.56 -9.36
N VAL A 103 11.02 29.60 -10.19
CA VAL A 103 9.91 29.85 -11.12
C VAL A 103 9.97 28.87 -12.29
N LYS A 104 11.17 28.62 -12.85
CA LYS A 104 11.38 27.62 -13.91
C LYS A 104 10.98 26.23 -13.46
N LEU A 105 11.42 25.79 -12.27
CA LEU A 105 11.08 24.50 -11.69
C LEU A 105 9.57 24.33 -11.54
N SER A 106 8.91 25.35 -10.96
CA SER A 106 7.45 25.33 -10.78
C SER A 106 6.69 25.23 -12.10
N ASN A 107 7.19 25.88 -13.15
CA ASN A 107 6.59 25.83 -14.49
C ASN A 107 6.83 24.49 -15.19
N GLU A 108 8.00 23.88 -15.03
CA GLU A 108 8.31 22.58 -15.62
C GLU A 108 7.45 21.47 -14.99
N LEU A 109 7.29 21.50 -13.67
CA LEU A 109 6.38 20.58 -12.98
C LEU A 109 4.92 20.75 -13.44
N ARG A 110 4.46 21.98 -13.68
CA ARG A 110 3.12 22.25 -14.25
C ARG A 110 2.98 21.69 -15.67
N LYS A 111 3.98 21.87 -16.53
CA LYS A 111 4.00 21.30 -17.89
C LYS A 111 3.94 19.77 -17.87
N ASN A 112 4.56 19.13 -16.87
CA ASN A 112 4.50 17.69 -16.66
C ASN A 112 3.16 17.20 -16.10
N GLY A 113 2.17 18.09 -15.94
CA GLY A 113 0.81 17.78 -15.49
C GLY A 113 0.66 17.67 -13.98
N PHE A 114 1.60 18.21 -13.21
CA PHE A 114 1.50 18.27 -11.75
C PHE A 114 0.85 19.58 -11.28
N GLY A 115 -0.05 19.48 -10.29
CA GLY A 115 -0.65 20.66 -9.66
C GLY A 115 0.35 21.28 -8.67
N VAL A 116 0.92 22.43 -9.02
CA VAL A 116 1.91 23.14 -8.21
C VAL A 116 1.42 24.51 -7.77
N THR A 117 1.35 24.71 -6.45
CA THR A 117 1.11 26.01 -5.81
C THR A 117 2.42 26.53 -5.23
N VAL A 118 2.77 27.79 -5.49
CA VAL A 118 3.99 28.41 -4.93
C VAL A 118 3.58 29.31 -3.78
N ILE A 119 4.22 29.12 -2.63
CA ILE A 119 4.03 29.94 -1.43
C ILE A 119 5.35 30.67 -1.18
N ASN A 120 5.33 31.99 -1.15
CA ASN A 120 6.49 32.79 -0.78
C ASN A 120 6.59 32.87 0.75
N GLY A 121 7.79 32.72 1.27
CA GLY A 121 8.09 32.82 2.70
C GLY A 121 9.48 33.39 2.95
N GLU A 122 9.86 33.43 4.22
CA GLU A 122 11.16 33.92 4.67
C GLU A 122 11.83 32.84 5.51
N GLY A 123 13.09 32.54 5.19
CA GLY A 123 13.95 31.62 5.93
C GLY A 123 15.08 32.35 6.62
N MET A 124 15.89 31.61 7.38
CA MET A 124 17.05 32.17 8.10
C MET A 124 18.05 32.91 7.21
N GLN A 125 18.11 32.55 5.92
CA GLN A 125 19.06 33.09 4.93
C GLN A 125 18.39 34.03 3.92
N GLY A 126 17.13 34.45 4.15
CA GLY A 126 16.38 35.36 3.29
C GLY A 126 15.13 34.74 2.65
N GLU A 127 14.65 35.35 1.56
CA GLU A 127 13.40 34.94 0.91
C GLU A 127 13.48 33.52 0.31
N VAL A 128 12.45 32.71 0.59
CA VAL A 128 12.29 31.35 0.08
C VAL A 128 10.96 31.18 -0.66
N ALA A 129 10.96 30.33 -1.68
CA ALA A 129 9.78 29.86 -2.36
C ALA A 129 9.54 28.39 -2.02
N ILE A 130 8.31 28.09 -1.59
CA ILE A 130 7.87 26.73 -1.26
C ILE A 130 6.92 26.27 -2.35
N ALA A 131 7.35 25.31 -3.17
CA ALA A 131 6.48 24.68 -4.16
C ALA A 131 5.74 23.50 -3.52
N TRP A 132 4.42 23.61 -3.42
CA TRP A 132 3.51 22.55 -3.01
C TRP A 132 3.00 21.82 -4.25
N CYS A 133 3.51 20.60 -4.45
CA CYS A 133 3.11 19.73 -5.54
C CYS A 133 2.26 18.58 -4.99
N VAL A 134 0.98 18.51 -5.39
CA VAL A 134 0.10 17.37 -5.07
C VAL A 134 0.18 16.38 -6.23
N THR A 135 0.62 15.16 -5.95
CA THR A 135 0.84 14.14 -6.98
C THR A 135 0.45 12.76 -6.48
N PRO A 136 -0.09 11.87 -7.35
CA PRO A 136 -0.28 10.48 -6.99
C PRO A 136 1.04 9.85 -6.53
N ARG A 137 1.01 9.05 -5.46
CA ARG A 137 2.23 8.41 -4.89
C ARG A 137 3.05 7.65 -5.94
N LYS A 138 2.38 7.05 -6.94
CA LYS A 138 3.03 6.39 -8.10
C LYS A 138 3.96 7.30 -8.91
N LYS A 139 3.64 8.58 -9.02
CA LYS A 139 4.40 9.57 -9.81
C LYS A 139 5.45 10.32 -8.98
N LEU A 140 5.57 10.04 -7.67
CA LEU A 140 6.52 10.69 -6.77
C LEU A 140 7.97 10.61 -7.29
N LYS A 141 8.41 9.43 -7.77
CA LYS A 141 9.76 9.25 -8.32
C LYS A 141 10.03 10.12 -9.56
N LYS A 142 8.98 10.48 -10.31
CA LYS A 142 9.10 11.36 -11.48
C LYS A 142 9.29 12.81 -11.02
N VAL A 143 8.48 13.26 -10.04
CA VAL A 143 8.62 14.62 -9.46
C VAL A 143 10.02 14.83 -8.89
N ILE A 144 10.58 13.85 -8.16
CA ILE A 144 11.93 13.96 -7.59
C ILE A 144 13.02 14.03 -8.66
N LYS A 145 12.83 13.41 -9.84
CA LYS A 145 13.79 13.49 -10.95
C LYS A 145 13.69 14.80 -11.73
N ASP A 146 12.50 15.39 -11.77
CA ASP A 146 12.23 16.64 -12.48
C ASP A 146 12.63 17.88 -11.64
N CYS A 147 13.04 17.67 -10.38
CA CYS A 147 13.58 18.69 -9.47
C CYS A 147 15.11 18.63 -9.43
#